data_AF-A0A2P2PJU2-F1
#
_entry.id   AF-A0A2P2PJU2-F1
#
_cell.length_a   1.000
_cell.length_b   1.000
_cell.length_c   1.000
_cell.angle_alpha   90.00
_cell.angle_beta   90.00
_cell.angle_gamma   90.00
#
_symmetry.space_group_name_H-M   'P 1'
#
loop_
_entity.id
_entity.type
_entity.pdbx_description
1 polymer ?
#
loop_
_entity_poly.entity_id
_entity_poly.type
_entity_poly.pdbx_seq_one_letter_code
_entity_poly.pdbx_strand_id
1 'polypeptide(L)'
;MEMEDLRERYFGPSFELKSHDKYSEIWALDEKDPLMPPEGGESVKDVATRLARVVAALESEFTGCEILIVAHGDPLQILQTILNAAKQHTGSTCDDLTSRIRAVMVPSILSQHRKFALLTGELRLVT
;
A
#
# COMPACT_ATOMS: atom_id res chain seq x y z
N MET A 1 14.32 3.28 -9.22
CA MET A 1 13.44 3.75 -8.13
C MET A 1 13.14 5.21 -8.38
N GLU A 2 11.87 5.60 -8.49
CA GLU A 2 11.49 7.01 -8.46
C GLU A 2 10.96 7.34 -7.07
N MET A 3 11.52 8.36 -6.40
CA MET A 3 11.05 8.78 -5.06
C MET A 3 9.56 9.17 -5.07
N GLU A 4 9.06 9.58 -6.24
CA GLU A 4 7.65 9.86 -6.49
C GLU A 4 6.74 8.67 -6.17
N ASP A 5 7.22 7.42 -6.29
CA ASP A 5 6.43 6.22 -5.99
C ASP A 5 6.12 6.07 -4.48
N LEU A 6 6.67 6.91 -3.59
CA LEU A 6 6.40 6.95 -2.15
C LEU A 6 5.41 8.05 -1.72
N ARG A 7 4.95 8.91 -2.64
CA ARG A 7 4.03 10.01 -2.32
C ARG A 7 2.70 9.53 -1.73
N GLU A 8 1.95 10.45 -1.12
CA GLU A 8 0.57 10.21 -0.69
C GLU A 8 -0.33 9.79 -1.86
N ARG A 9 -1.37 8.99 -1.56
CA ARG A 9 -2.40 8.63 -2.54
C ARG A 9 -3.10 9.89 -3.04
N TYR A 10 -3.20 10.02 -4.35
CA TYR A 10 -3.96 11.09 -4.99
C TYR A 10 -5.43 10.69 -5.07
N PHE A 11 -6.32 11.45 -4.41
CA PHE A 11 -7.74 11.10 -4.34
C PHE A 11 -8.58 11.68 -5.48
N GLY A 12 -7.95 12.38 -6.42
CA GLY A 12 -8.64 13.03 -7.54
C GLY A 12 -9.21 14.40 -7.16
N PRO A 13 -9.61 15.22 -8.15
CA PRO A 13 -9.97 16.63 -7.96
C PRO A 13 -11.16 16.86 -7.02
N SER A 14 -12.06 15.88 -6.89
CA SER A 14 -13.24 15.97 -6.03
C SER A 14 -12.90 15.89 -4.54
N PHE A 15 -11.82 15.19 -4.19
CA PHE A 15 -11.43 14.87 -2.81
C PHE A 15 -10.09 15.49 -2.38
N GLU A 16 -9.23 15.84 -3.33
CA GLU A 16 -7.94 16.46 -3.04
C GLU A 16 -8.13 17.83 -2.36
N LEU A 17 -7.27 18.13 -1.37
CA LEU A 17 -7.33 19.34 -0.54
C LEU A 17 -8.66 19.58 0.18
N LYS A 18 -9.48 18.53 0.37
CA LYS A 18 -10.70 18.59 1.19
C LYS A 18 -10.43 18.21 2.64
N SER A 19 -11.43 18.45 3.50
CA SER A 19 -11.39 18.02 4.91
C SER A 19 -11.23 16.51 5.02
N HIS A 20 -10.55 16.05 6.07
CA HIS A 20 -10.43 14.64 6.43
C HIS A 20 -11.80 13.97 6.66
N ASP A 21 -12.86 14.74 6.89
CA ASP A 21 -14.23 14.20 7.04
C ASP A 21 -14.67 13.40 5.81
N LYS A 22 -14.12 13.75 4.63
CA LYS A 22 -14.38 13.05 3.37
C LYS A 22 -13.68 11.70 3.25
N TYR A 23 -12.74 11.37 4.12
CA TYR A 23 -12.04 10.08 4.05
C TYR A 23 -12.96 8.90 4.28
N SER A 24 -13.99 9.04 5.12
CA SER A 24 -14.99 7.99 5.33
C SER A 24 -15.69 7.55 4.03
N GLU A 25 -15.93 8.48 3.11
CA GLU A 25 -16.53 8.20 1.80
C GLU A 25 -15.57 7.40 0.92
N ILE A 26 -14.29 7.79 0.91
CA ILE A 26 -13.24 7.11 0.13
C ILE A 26 -13.01 5.69 0.67
N TRP A 27 -12.93 5.53 1.99
CA TRP A 27 -12.71 4.22 2.59
C TRP A 27 -13.88 3.26 2.35
N ALA A 28 -15.11 3.76 2.33
CA ALA A 28 -16.27 2.94 1.97
C ALA A 28 -16.21 2.47 0.50
N LEU A 29 -15.67 3.30 -0.40
CA LEU A 29 -15.40 2.89 -1.79
C LEU A 29 -14.31 1.83 -1.85
N ASP A 30 -13.21 2.03 -1.12
CA ASP A 30 -12.08 1.09 -1.09
C ASP A 30 -12.46 -0.28 -0.51
N GLU A 31 -13.32 -0.30 0.52
CA GLU A 31 -13.83 -1.54 1.12
C GLU A 31 -14.71 -2.32 0.13
N LYS A 32 -15.49 -1.60 -0.68
CA LYS A 32 -16.37 -2.18 -1.70
C LYS A 32 -15.58 -2.69 -2.90
N ASP A 33 -14.67 -1.87 -3.44
CA ASP A 33 -13.84 -2.23 -4.58
C ASP A 33 -12.49 -1.47 -4.57
N PRO A 34 -11.41 -2.08 -4.06
CA PRO A 34 -10.10 -1.44 -3.99
C PRO A 34 -9.39 -1.34 -5.35
N LEU A 35 -9.97 -1.89 -6.42
CA LEU A 35 -9.48 -1.75 -7.79
C LEU A 35 -10.08 -0.51 -8.48
N MET A 36 -11.15 0.05 -7.95
CA MET A 36 -11.85 1.18 -8.54
C MET A 36 -11.33 2.50 -7.97
N PRO A 37 -10.70 3.37 -8.79
CA PRO A 37 -10.27 4.67 -8.32
C PRO A 37 -11.46 5.63 -8.17
N PRO A 38 -11.37 6.65 -7.28
CA PRO A 38 -12.23 7.82 -7.39
C PRO A 38 -11.96 8.53 -8.73
N GLU A 39 -12.91 9.34 -9.20
CA GLU A 39 -12.79 10.04 -10.48
C GLU A 39 -11.48 10.85 -10.56
N GLY A 40 -10.63 10.49 -11.52
CA GLY A 40 -9.33 11.15 -11.75
C GLY A 40 -8.26 10.88 -10.68
N GLY A 41 -8.54 10.07 -9.66
CA GLY A 41 -7.57 9.71 -8.61
C GLY A 41 -6.98 8.31 -8.78
N GLU A 42 -6.33 7.83 -7.73
CA GLU A 42 -5.72 6.49 -7.66
C GLU A 42 -6.59 5.51 -6.87
N SER A 43 -6.63 4.26 -7.33
CA SER A 43 -7.17 3.14 -6.55
C SER A 43 -6.14 2.66 -5.52
N VAL A 44 -6.58 1.84 -4.56
CA VAL A 44 -5.68 1.14 -3.64
C VAL A 44 -4.70 0.26 -4.44
N LYS A 45 -5.16 -0.35 -5.53
CA LYS A 45 -4.34 -1.17 -6.43
C LYS A 45 -3.26 -0.36 -7.15
N ASP A 46 -3.55 0.86 -7.59
CA ASP A 46 -2.57 1.73 -8.25
C ASP A 46 -1.44 2.07 -7.28
N VAL A 47 -1.80 2.48 -6.06
CA VAL A 47 -0.85 2.78 -4.99
C VAL A 47 -0.03 1.53 -4.62
N ALA A 48 -0.68 0.39 -4.44
CA ALA A 48 0.02 -0.86 -4.18
C ALA A 48 1.02 -1.19 -5.30
N THR A 49 0.63 -0.98 -6.56
CA THR A 49 1.46 -1.29 -7.75
C THR A 49 2.72 -0.45 -7.80
N ARG A 50 2.63 0.86 -7.53
CA ARG A 50 3.83 1.72 -7.44
C ARG A 50 4.73 1.36 -6.27
N LEU A 51 4.14 1.05 -5.11
CA LEU A 51 4.92 0.63 -3.93
C LEU A 51 5.62 -0.72 -4.14
N ALA A 52 4.99 -1.66 -4.88
CA ALA A 52 5.64 -2.91 -5.25
C ALA A 52 6.86 -2.71 -6.15
N ARG A 53 6.86 -1.68 -7.02
CA ARG A 53 8.06 -1.31 -7.79
C ARG A 53 9.17 -0.79 -6.89
N VAL A 54 8.83 0.00 -5.86
CA VAL A 54 9.81 0.46 -4.87
C VAL A 54 10.44 -0.73 -4.16
N VAL A 55 9.63 -1.66 -3.64
CA VAL A 55 10.14 -2.86 -2.96
C VAL A 55 11.03 -3.69 -3.88
N ALA A 56 10.60 -3.94 -5.12
CA ALA A 56 11.40 -4.70 -6.08
C ALA A 56 12.76 -4.03 -6.40
N ALA A 57 12.77 -2.70 -6.51
CA ALA A 57 14.01 -1.95 -6.73
C ALA A 57 14.93 -2.03 -5.51
N LEU A 58 14.40 -1.85 -4.30
CA LEU A 58 15.16 -1.93 -3.06
C LEU A 58 15.80 -3.32 -2.87
N GLU A 59 15.03 -4.39 -3.08
CA GLU A 59 15.54 -5.77 -3.01
C GLU A 59 16.63 -6.06 -4.06
N SER A 60 16.57 -5.42 -5.23
CA SER A 60 17.57 -5.59 -6.28
C SER A 60 18.87 -4.83 -6.02
N GLU A 61 18.82 -3.73 -5.28
CA GLU A 61 19.92 -2.79 -5.09
C GLU A 61 20.66 -3.01 -3.77
N PHE A 62 19.95 -3.44 -2.73
CA PHE A 62 20.47 -3.54 -1.37
C PHE A 62 20.38 -4.98 -0.86
N THR A 63 21.42 -5.43 -0.15
CA THR A 63 21.44 -6.77 0.46
C THR A 63 22.19 -6.70 1.80
N GLY A 64 21.63 -7.33 2.83
CA GLY A 64 22.28 -7.42 4.14
C GLY A 64 22.25 -6.12 4.96
N CYS A 65 21.31 -5.20 4.68
CA CYS A 65 21.12 -3.98 5.44
C CYS A 65 19.65 -3.74 5.79
N GLU A 66 19.41 -2.88 6.77
CA GLU A 66 18.07 -2.41 7.12
C GLU A 66 17.70 -1.18 6.28
N ILE A 67 16.47 -1.15 5.78
CA ILE A 67 15.95 -0.05 4.94
C ILE A 67 14.84 0.66 5.69
N LEU A 68 15.01 1.97 5.90
CA LEU A 68 13.97 2.84 6.46
C LEU A 68 13.18 3.51 5.33
N ILE A 69 11.89 3.19 5.24
CA ILE A 69 10.96 3.83 4.29
C ILE A 69 10.19 4.94 5.02
N VAL A 70 10.34 6.18 4.55
CA VAL A 70 9.59 7.35 5.03
C VAL A 70 8.62 7.78 3.94
N ALA A 71 7.33 7.77 4.27
CA ALA A 71 6.24 8.08 3.34
C ALA A 71 5.01 8.58 4.13
N HIS A 72 3.81 8.37 3.58
CA HIS A 72 2.55 8.86 4.13
C HIS A 72 1.66 7.76 4.68
N GLY A 73 0.58 8.16 5.36
CA GLY A 73 -0.28 7.24 6.10
C GLY A 73 -0.91 6.15 5.21
N ASP A 74 -1.55 6.54 4.11
CA ASP A 74 -2.28 5.59 3.25
C ASP A 74 -1.33 4.66 2.48
N PRO A 75 -0.27 5.14 1.78
CA PRO A 75 0.75 4.31 1.16
C PRO A 75 1.39 3.31 2.12
N LEU A 76 1.77 3.73 3.34
CA LEU A 76 2.40 2.82 4.30
C LEU A 76 1.44 1.74 4.79
N GLN A 77 0.15 2.05 4.97
CA GLN A 77 -0.88 1.06 5.30
C GLN A 77 -1.07 0.03 4.17
N ILE A 78 -1.14 0.51 2.93
CA ILE A 78 -1.25 -0.34 1.73
C ILE A 78 0.00 -1.22 1.58
N LEU A 79 1.19 -0.67 1.80
CA LEU A 79 2.46 -1.40 1.78
C LEU A 79 2.48 -2.51 2.85
N GLN A 80 2.11 -2.19 4.09
CA GLN A 80 2.04 -3.18 5.16
C GLN A 80 1.06 -4.32 4.83
N THR A 81 -0.04 -3.99 4.16
CA THR A 81 -1.05 -4.97 3.75
C THR A 81 -0.50 -5.99 2.77
N ILE A 82 0.15 -5.51 1.69
CA ILE A 82 0.71 -6.41 0.68
C ILE A 82 1.93 -7.17 1.20
N LEU A 83 2.77 -6.56 2.05
CA LEU A 83 3.93 -7.24 2.64
C LEU A 83 3.50 -8.31 3.65
N ASN A 84 2.53 -8.03 4.50
CA ASN A 84 2.00 -9.00 5.46
C ASN A 84 1.32 -10.18 4.74
N ALA A 85 0.51 -9.90 3.72
CA ALA A 85 -0.10 -10.96 2.91
C ALA A 85 0.95 -11.78 2.15
N ALA A 86 1.95 -11.12 1.53
CA ALA A 86 3.04 -11.81 0.85
C ALA A 86 3.82 -12.71 1.82
N LYS A 87 4.13 -12.22 3.04
CA LYS A 87 4.78 -13.00 4.11
C LYS A 87 4.02 -14.29 4.42
N GLN A 88 2.69 -14.23 4.47
CA GLN A 88 1.81 -15.38 4.76
C GLN A 88 1.56 -16.27 3.54
N HIS A 89 1.82 -15.79 2.32
CA HIS A 89 1.67 -16.55 1.09
C HIS A 89 2.78 -17.60 0.99
N THR A 90 2.49 -18.84 1.39
CA THR A 90 3.39 -20.01 1.39
C THR A 90 3.34 -20.82 0.08
N GLY A 91 2.96 -20.20 -1.04
CA GLY A 91 3.12 -20.81 -2.37
C GLY A 91 4.59 -21.10 -2.64
N SER A 92 4.86 -22.21 -3.36
CA SER A 92 6.15 -22.75 -3.84
C SER A 92 7.43 -22.05 -3.39
N THR A 93 8.37 -22.81 -2.81
CA THR A 93 9.71 -22.39 -2.32
C THR A 93 10.61 -21.65 -3.33
N CYS A 94 10.15 -21.40 -4.56
CA CYS A 94 10.88 -20.77 -5.66
C CYS A 94 10.42 -19.34 -5.99
N ASP A 95 9.37 -18.81 -5.35
CA ASP A 95 8.83 -17.48 -5.69
C ASP A 95 9.55 -16.35 -4.94
N ASP A 96 10.16 -15.44 -5.69
CA ASP A 96 10.79 -14.22 -5.16
C ASP A 96 9.74 -13.27 -4.52
N LEU A 97 10.20 -12.33 -3.69
CA LEU A 97 9.31 -11.41 -2.97
C LEU A 97 8.38 -10.62 -3.91
N THR A 98 8.85 -10.21 -5.08
CA THR A 98 8.05 -9.46 -6.06
C THR A 98 6.91 -10.30 -6.60
N SER A 99 7.18 -11.57 -6.91
CA SER A 99 6.17 -12.52 -7.37
C SER A 99 5.10 -12.75 -6.31
N ARG A 100 5.49 -12.91 -5.04
CA ARG A 100 4.55 -13.07 -3.91
C ARG A 100 3.71 -11.82 -3.70
N ILE A 101 4.30 -10.62 -3.74
CA ILE A 101 3.58 -9.35 -3.64
C ILE A 101 2.54 -9.25 -4.76
N ARG A 102 2.93 -9.54 -6.01
CA ARG A 102 2.00 -9.48 -7.14
C ARG A 102 0.81 -10.43 -6.98
N ALA A 103 1.06 -11.64 -6.47
CA ALA A 103 0.03 -12.66 -6.26
C ALA A 103 -1.01 -12.24 -5.21
N VAL A 104 -0.61 -11.49 -4.17
CA VAL A 104 -1.52 -11.10 -3.08
C VAL A 104 -2.27 -9.80 -3.31
N MET A 105 -1.99 -9.07 -4.40
CA MET A 105 -2.69 -7.82 -4.74
C MET A 105 -4.07 -8.08 -5.37
N VAL A 106 -4.90 -8.82 -4.65
CA VAL A 106 -6.28 -9.15 -4.98
C VAL A 106 -7.26 -8.33 -4.13
N PRO A 107 -8.50 -8.13 -4.57
CA PRO A 107 -9.47 -7.27 -3.88
C PRO A 107 -9.66 -7.59 -2.40
N SER A 108 -9.76 -8.88 -2.06
CA SER A 108 -9.99 -9.34 -0.69
C SER A 108 -8.85 -9.00 0.28
N ILE A 109 -7.64 -8.76 -0.22
CA ILE A 109 -6.48 -8.35 0.57
C ILE A 109 -6.38 -6.81 0.60
N LEU A 110 -6.50 -6.15 -0.55
CA LEU A 110 -6.34 -4.70 -0.66
C LEU A 110 -7.41 -3.91 0.10
N SER A 111 -8.64 -4.44 0.18
CA SER A 111 -9.72 -3.82 0.97
C SER A 111 -9.41 -3.78 2.47
N GLN A 112 -8.43 -4.56 2.95
CA GLN A 112 -8.07 -4.64 4.36
C GLN A 112 -7.02 -3.61 4.80
N HIS A 113 -6.59 -2.70 3.92
CA HIS A 113 -5.46 -1.82 4.23
C HIS A 113 -5.65 -0.95 5.47
N ARG A 114 -6.89 -0.59 5.79
CA ARG A 114 -7.25 0.15 7.00
C ARG A 114 -7.03 -0.61 8.31
N LYS A 115 -6.82 -1.95 8.29
CA LYS A 115 -6.42 -2.71 9.50
C LYS A 115 -5.05 -2.26 10.03
N PHE A 116 -4.23 -1.65 9.17
CA PHE A 116 -2.92 -1.12 9.53
C PHE A 116 -2.95 0.37 9.90
N ALA A 117 -4.14 0.99 9.97
CA ALA A 117 -4.26 2.38 10.38
C ALA A 117 -3.66 2.61 11.78
N LEU A 118 -3.04 3.77 11.93
CA LEU A 118 -2.47 4.27 13.17
C LEU A 118 -3.27 5.47 13.66
N LEU A 119 -3.42 5.57 14.98
CA LEU A 119 -3.87 6.79 15.62
C LEU A 119 -2.76 7.85 15.58
N THR A 120 -3.14 9.12 15.75
CA THR A 120 -2.17 10.23 15.82
C THR A 120 -1.18 9.99 16.96
N GLY A 121 0.11 9.91 16.61
CA GLY A 121 1.20 9.68 17.57
C GLY A 121 1.38 8.22 18.00
N GLU A 122 0.64 7.27 17.42
CA GLU A 122 0.83 5.83 17.67
C GLU A 122 2.13 5.34 17.03
N LEU A 123 2.90 4.57 17.79
CA LEU A 123 4.03 3.79 17.31
C LEU A 123 3.70 2.30 17.46
N ARG A 124 3.89 1.53 16.40
CA ARG A 124 3.66 0.08 16.40
C ARG A 124 4.96 -0.66 16.14
N LEU A 125 5.37 -1.48 17.09
CA LEU A 125 6.41 -2.48 16.87
C LEU A 125 5.88 -3.55 15.94
N VAL A 126 6.67 -3.89 14.91
CA VAL A 126 6.41 -5.06 14.08
C VAL A 126 6.96 -6.27 14.83
N THR A 127 6.08 -7.06 15.44
CA THR A 127 6.41 -8.34 16.10
C THR A 127 6.23 -9.52 15.16
#